data_AF-A0A1P8X096-F1
#
_entry.id   AF-A0A1P8X096-F1
#
_cell.length_a   1.000
_cell.length_b   1.000
_cell.length_c   1.000
_cell.angle_alpha   90.00
_cell.angle_beta   90.00
_cell.angle_gamma   90.00
#
_symmetry.space_group_name_H-M   'P 1'
#
loop_
_entity.id
_entity.type
_entity.pdbx_description
1 polymer ?
#
loop_
_entity_poly.entity_id
_entity_poly.type
_entity_poly.pdbx_seq_one_letter_code
_entity_poly.pdbx_strand_id
1 'polypeptide(L)' 'MNLRHSAILSLGLILSACGQSEPRSTQYFEANLDEARKVVADCRAGSTRGDECTNADVAVQTVEGRERFKRFMGKD' A
#
# COMPACT_ATOMS: atom_id res chain seq x y z
N MET A 1 2.17 52.12 13.00
CA MET A 1 1.69 50.73 12.78
C MET A 1 2.16 50.29 11.40
N ASN A 2 2.31 48.98 11.15
CA ASN A 2 2.68 48.41 9.83
C ASN A 2 4.19 48.28 9.57
N LEU A 3 4.78 47.16 10.01
CA LEU A 3 5.78 46.35 9.28
C LEU A 3 6.23 45.11 10.09
N ARG A 4 5.93 45.08 11.40
CA ARG A 4 6.43 44.03 12.32
C ARG A 4 5.60 42.75 12.37
N HIS A 5 4.42 42.72 11.74
CA HIS A 5 3.50 41.57 11.80
C HIS A 5 3.61 40.61 10.61
N SER A 6 4.34 40.99 9.54
CA SER A 6 4.40 40.18 8.31
C SER A 6 5.42 39.04 8.36
N ALA A 7 6.24 38.93 9.41
CA ALA A 7 7.29 37.91 9.50
C ALA A 7 6.87 36.63 10.26
N ILE A 8 5.73 36.63 10.94
CA ILE A 8 5.35 35.53 11.86
C ILE A 8 4.39 34.52 11.20
N LEU A 9 3.78 34.86 10.05
CA LEU A 9 2.71 34.07 9.44
C LEU A 9 3.17 32.98 8.44
N SER A 10 4.47 32.68 8.33
CA SER A 10 4.98 31.79 7.28
C SER A 10 5.81 30.60 7.77
N LEU A 11 5.99 30.39 9.08
CA LEU A 11 6.87 29.34 9.63
C LEU A 11 6.15 28.03 9.97
N GLY A 12 5.10 27.67 9.22
CA GLY A 12 4.18 26.57 9.56
C GLY A 12 3.92 25.53 8.47
N LEU A 13 4.60 25.60 7.32
CA LEU A 13 4.69 24.52 6.36
C LEU A 13 6.19 24.18 6.34
N ILE A 14 6.69 22.96 6.46
CA ILE A 14 6.36 21.73 5.74
C ILE A 14 6.99 20.59 6.58
N LEU A 15 6.21 19.71 7.21
CA LEU A 15 6.76 18.52 7.89
C LEU A 15 5.88 17.29 7.68
N SER A 16 5.42 17.05 6.45
CA SER A 16 4.61 15.86 6.11
C SER A 16 5.36 14.82 5.25
N ALA A 17 6.69 14.90 5.15
CA ALA A 17 7.46 13.99 4.28
C ALA A 17 7.97 12.71 4.98
N CYS A 18 7.90 12.62 6.33
CA CYS A 18 8.28 11.42 7.07
C CYS A 18 7.04 10.60 7.40
N GLY A 19 6.68 9.65 6.53
CA GLY A 19 5.57 8.73 6.83
C GLY A 19 5.29 7.67 5.78
N GLN A 20 5.93 7.74 4.61
CA GLN A 20 5.82 6.66 3.63
C GLN A 20 6.79 5.55 4.04
N SER A 21 6.28 4.57 4.79
CA SER A 21 6.99 3.30 4.95
C SER A 21 7.32 2.73 3.58
N GLU A 22 8.53 2.19 3.45
CA GLU A 22 8.97 1.52 2.24
C GLU A 22 7.96 0.43 1.84
N PRO A 23 7.64 0.30 0.54
CA PRO A 23 6.75 -0.74 0.06
C PRO A 23 7.22 -2.12 0.49
N ARG A 24 6.34 -2.88 1.13
CA ARG A 24 6.60 -4.25 1.55
C ARG A 24 6.63 -5.16 0.33
N SER A 25 7.47 -6.18 0.40
CA SER A 25 7.71 -7.08 -0.72
C SER A 25 6.51 -7.99 -1.01
N THR A 26 6.43 -8.51 -2.23
CA THR A 26 5.45 -9.53 -2.61
C THR A 26 5.54 -10.75 -1.68
N GLN A 27 6.73 -11.19 -1.31
CA GLN A 27 6.92 -12.38 -0.45
C GLN A 27 6.32 -12.18 0.94
N TYR A 28 6.42 -10.96 1.49
CA TYR A 28 5.75 -10.63 2.75
C TYR A 28 4.24 -10.82 2.62
N PHE A 29 3.64 -10.32 1.54
CA PHE A 29 2.20 -10.44 1.32
C PHE A 29 1.74 -11.86 0.99
N GLU A 30 2.56 -12.67 0.29
CA GLU A 30 2.25 -14.09 0.08
C GLU A 30 2.20 -14.86 1.41
N ALA A 31 3.05 -14.50 2.37
CA ALA A 31 3.03 -15.04 3.73
C ALA A 31 1.88 -14.45 4.59
N ASN A 32 1.38 -13.25 4.25
CA ASN A 32 0.35 -12.50 4.98
C ASN A 32 -0.84 -12.17 4.08
N LEU A 33 -1.47 -13.19 3.50
CA LEU A 33 -2.46 -13.03 2.42
C LEU A 33 -3.69 -12.19 2.82
N ASP A 34 -4.17 -12.30 4.06
CA ASP A 34 -5.33 -11.52 4.51
C ASP A 34 -5.00 -10.03 4.61
N GLU A 35 -3.76 -9.69 4.92
CA GLU A 35 -3.30 -8.31 4.88
C GLU A 35 -3.14 -7.82 3.44
N ALA A 36 -2.60 -8.66 2.54
CA ALA A 36 -2.52 -8.35 1.12
C ALA A 36 -3.89 -7.97 0.53
N ARG A 37 -4.95 -8.70 0.90
CA ARG A 37 -6.33 -8.40 0.48
C ARG A 37 -6.83 -7.05 1.00
N LYS A 38 -6.52 -6.69 2.24
CA LYS A 38 -6.87 -5.39 2.82
C LYS A 38 -6.17 -4.26 2.07
N VAL A 39 -4.86 -4.40 1.83
CA VAL A 39 -4.07 -3.43 1.07
C VAL A 39 -4.62 -3.28 -0.35
N VAL A 40 -4.97 -4.37 -1.03
CA VAL A 40 -5.60 -4.29 -2.37
C VAL A 40 -6.94 -3.54 -2.33
N ALA A 41 -7.75 -3.72 -1.28
CA ALA A 41 -9.00 -2.96 -1.11
C ALA A 41 -8.72 -1.46 -0.89
N ASP A 42 -7.73 -1.12 -0.07
CA ASP A 42 -7.27 0.25 0.16
C ASP A 42 -6.74 0.90 -1.14
N CYS A 43 -6.01 0.13 -1.95
CA CYS A 43 -5.54 0.57 -3.27
C CYS A 43 -6.69 0.92 -4.21
N ARG A 44 -7.78 0.15 -4.20
CA ARG A 44 -9.00 0.45 -4.97
C ARG A 44 -9.73 1.69 -4.45
N ALA A 45 -9.70 1.91 -3.13
CA ALA A 45 -10.22 3.12 -2.50
C ALA A 45 -9.32 4.36 -2.71
N GLY A 46 -8.08 4.16 -3.18
CA GLY A 46 -7.10 5.21 -3.42
C GLY A 46 -6.40 5.73 -2.17
N SER A 47 -6.54 5.04 -1.03
CA SER A 47 -5.85 5.35 0.24
C SER A 47 -4.38 4.89 0.24
N THR A 48 -4.06 3.84 -0.53
CA THR A 48 -2.69 3.36 -0.78
C THR A 48 -2.39 3.40 -2.28
N ARG A 49 -1.14 3.72 -2.66
CA ARG A 49 -0.70 3.79 -4.07
C ARG A 49 0.75 3.34 -4.22
N GLY A 50 1.17 3.09 -5.46
CA GLY A 50 2.55 2.74 -5.79
C GLY A 50 2.85 1.26 -5.57
N ASP A 51 4.12 0.95 -5.35
CA ASP A 51 4.62 -0.44 -5.35
C ASP A 51 3.97 -1.32 -4.26
N GLU A 52 3.49 -0.71 -3.17
CA GLU A 52 2.74 -1.42 -2.12
C GLU A 52 1.49 -2.11 -2.70
N CYS A 53 0.78 -1.41 -3.60
CA CYS A 53 -0.39 -1.96 -4.29
C CYS A 53 -0.02 -3.08 -5.25
N THR A 54 1.05 -2.87 -6.04
CA THR A 54 1.55 -3.86 -7.00
C THR A 54 1.96 -5.14 -6.28
N ASN A 55 2.73 -5.00 -5.20
CA ASN A 55 3.28 -6.14 -4.45
C ASN A 55 2.17 -6.95 -3.78
N ALA A 56 1.18 -6.28 -3.18
CA ALA A 56 0.03 -6.94 -2.57
C ALA A 56 -0.86 -7.65 -3.60
N ASP A 57 -1.12 -7.00 -4.75
CA ASP A 57 -1.97 -7.59 -5.80
C ASP A 57 -1.33 -8.83 -6.44
N VAL A 58 -0.03 -8.77 -6.76
CA VAL A 58 0.71 -9.94 -7.27
C VAL A 58 0.66 -11.09 -6.28
N ALA A 59 0.84 -10.84 -4.98
CA ALA A 59 0.77 -11.88 -3.96
C ALA A 59 -0.61 -12.56 -3.92
N VAL A 60 -1.70 -11.78 -3.97
CA VAL A 60 -3.07 -12.32 -4.02
C VAL A 60 -3.26 -13.19 -5.25
N GLN A 61 -2.87 -12.69 -6.43
CA GLN A 61 -3.01 -13.44 -7.68
C GLN A 61 -2.20 -14.74 -7.69
N THR A 62 -0.97 -14.71 -7.18
CA THR A 62 -0.10 -15.89 -7.08
C THR A 62 -0.71 -16.96 -6.18
N VAL A 63 -1.13 -16.60 -4.97
CA VAL A 63 -1.66 -17.60 -4.02
C VAL A 63 -3.00 -18.15 -4.52
N GLU A 64 -3.92 -17.30 -4.96
CA GLU A 64 -5.22 -17.75 -5.45
C GLU A 64 -5.13 -18.48 -6.79
N GLY A 65 -4.19 -18.10 -7.65
CA GLY A 65 -3.85 -18.83 -8.87
C GLY A 65 -3.36 -20.24 -8.56
N ARG A 66 -2.44 -20.39 -7.62
CA ARG A 66 -1.94 -21.69 -7.15
C ARG A 66 -3.05 -22.57 -6.59
N GLU A 67 -3.93 -22.01 -5.76
CA GLU A 67 -5.06 -22.77 -5.19
C GLU A 67 -6.08 -23.20 -6.26
N ARG A 68 -6.40 -22.34 -7.22
CA ARG A 68 -7.24 -22.71 -8.37
C ARG A 68 -6.60 -23.81 -9.20
N PHE A 69 -5.30 -23.71 -9.47
CA PHE A 69 -4.55 -24.71 -10.22
C PHE A 69 -4.57 -26.08 -9.52
N LYS A 70 -4.32 -26.12 -8.20
CA LYS A 70 -4.40 -27.37 -7.42
C LYS A 70 -5.79 -28.02 -7.50
N ARG A 71 -6.86 -27.24 -7.40
CA ARG A 71 -8.24 -27.74 -7.52
C ARG A 71 -8.54 -28.30 -8.90
N PHE A 72 -7.95 -27.72 -9.94
CA PHE A 72 -8.08 -28.21 -11.31
C PHE A 72 -7.34 -29.54 -11.49
N MET A 73 -6.11 -29.64 -10.99
CA MET A 73 -5.27 -30.84 -11.11
C MET A 73 -5.66 -31.99 -10.18
N GLY A 74 -6.31 -31.72 -9.05
CA GLY A 74 -6.70 -32.72 -8.04
C GLY A 74 -8.12 -33.25 -8.19
N LYS A 75 -8.75 -33.04 -9.34
CA LYS A 75 -10.13 -33.45 -9.64
C LYS A 75 -10.09 -34.58 -10.67
N ASP A 76 -9.65 -35.76 -10.20
CA ASP A 76 -9.88 -37.05 -10.87
C ASP A 76 -11.12 -37.72 -10.25
#